data_AF-A0A3N5CTL4-F1
#
_entry.id   AF-A0A3N5CTL4-F1
#
_cell.length_a   1.000
_cell.length_b   1.000
_cell.length_c   1.000
_cell.angle_alpha   90.00
_cell.angle_beta   90.00
_cell.angle_gamma   90.00
#
_symmetry.space_group_name_H-M   'P 1'
#
loop_
_entity.id
_entity.type
_entity.pdbx_description
1 polymer ?
#
loop_
_entity_poly.entity_id
_entity_poly.type
_entity_poly.pdbx_seq_one_letter_code
_entity_poly.pdbx_strand_id
1 'polypeptide(L)'
;MIRTKTTLVVGAGASEELGLPEGGEMLTRIAQSFDFRRLGSDLQTDDMVVFAQLFAQLEKEVGAPVAKLKAAAQSIRTASRISTSLDSVLEQLGDDPLVQAVGKLAIVHYTLRAEAKSPLAADPRDPGDLPIRGSENWLFQLGRVIVNGVARSKVDTCLDKLTVVYFGYDRAIEHFLPYAMHMAFGMGLGEARELVDAKLKIIRPYGCAGRLEWQAGEGAHADWGEADAAEIFALAEGIHTRAERLNDRTFNNLILGEVAASKRIVFAGFGFDPRDTAMLFDRNADVAPDLLVGLTNIEDQTRLAISRLLRRHTGVKDEAALRVQDLRAWQLLRDFALFLES
;
A
#
# COMPACT_ATOMS: atom_id res chain seq x y z
N MET A 1 -22.63 -4.18 1.58
CA MET A 1 -22.09 -2.86 1.22
C MET A 1 -21.82 -2.07 2.47
N ILE A 2 -20.79 -1.25 2.43
CA ILE A 2 -20.46 -0.28 3.47
C ILE A 2 -21.48 0.85 3.43
N ARG A 3 -22.27 1.03 4.50
CA ARG A 3 -23.32 2.07 4.58
C ARG A 3 -22.89 3.30 5.36
N THR A 4 -21.98 3.10 6.31
CA THR A 4 -21.40 4.15 7.15
C THR A 4 -20.11 4.66 6.52
N LYS A 5 -19.88 5.99 6.53
CA LYS A 5 -18.62 6.58 6.01
C LYS A 5 -17.43 6.00 6.78
N THR A 6 -16.68 5.15 6.10
CA THR A 6 -15.62 4.32 6.66
C THR A 6 -14.30 4.65 5.98
N THR A 7 -13.29 4.95 6.79
CA THR A 7 -11.89 4.94 6.33
C THR A 7 -11.27 3.60 6.67
N LEU A 8 -10.83 2.86 5.65
CA LEU A 8 -10.04 1.64 5.80
C LEU A 8 -8.57 2.01 5.67
N VAL A 9 -7.82 1.92 6.77
CA VAL A 9 -6.37 2.11 6.81
C VAL A 9 -5.72 0.74 6.65
N VAL A 10 -5.00 0.55 5.54
CA VAL A 10 -4.32 -0.70 5.21
C VAL A 10 -2.81 -0.49 5.30
N GLY A 11 -2.15 -1.28 6.14
CA GLY A 11 -0.69 -1.26 6.28
C GLY A 11 -0.02 -2.48 5.64
N ALA A 12 1.31 -2.50 5.71
CA ALA A 12 2.14 -3.54 5.11
C ALA A 12 1.83 -4.97 5.61
N GLY A 13 1.30 -5.13 6.82
CA GLY A 13 0.91 -6.44 7.34
C GLY A 13 -0.26 -7.08 6.58
N ALA A 14 -1.10 -6.28 5.91
CA ALA A 14 -2.14 -6.81 5.02
C ALA A 14 -1.55 -7.30 3.69
N SER A 15 -0.47 -6.68 3.22
CA SER A 15 0.23 -7.05 1.98
C SER A 15 0.89 -8.44 2.09
N GLU A 16 1.31 -8.85 3.30
CA GLU A 16 1.86 -10.20 3.56
C GLU A 16 0.86 -11.31 3.16
N GLU A 17 -0.43 -11.11 3.40
CA GLU A 17 -1.48 -12.08 3.03
C GLU A 17 -1.58 -12.30 1.51
N LEU A 18 -1.06 -11.35 0.72
CA LEU A 18 -1.00 -11.40 -0.74
C LEU A 18 0.39 -11.83 -1.23
N GLY A 19 1.28 -12.29 -0.35
CA GLY A 19 2.66 -12.65 -0.73
C GLY A 19 3.48 -11.46 -1.23
N LEU A 20 3.06 -10.23 -0.90
CA LEU A 20 3.81 -9.02 -1.20
C LEU A 20 4.76 -8.72 -0.03
N PRO A 21 6.00 -8.26 -0.29
CA PRO A 21 7.01 -8.13 0.74
C PRO A 21 6.67 -7.03 1.73
N GLU A 22 6.80 -7.34 3.02
CA GLU A 22 6.74 -6.34 4.08
C GLU A 22 7.96 -5.40 4.02
N GLY A 23 7.89 -4.23 4.66
CA GLY A 23 8.95 -3.22 4.62
C GLY A 23 10.33 -3.72 5.04
N GLY A 24 10.42 -4.60 6.05
CA GLY A 24 11.69 -5.18 6.51
C GLY A 24 12.26 -6.22 5.54
N GLU A 25 11.40 -7.06 4.95
CA GLU A 25 11.80 -8.03 3.94
C GLU A 25 12.28 -7.32 2.67
N MET A 26 11.52 -6.33 2.19
CA MET A 26 11.90 -5.51 1.04
C MET A 26 13.24 -4.82 1.28
N LEU A 27 13.43 -4.18 2.45
CA LEU A 27 14.69 -3.54 2.82
C LEU A 27 15.87 -4.53 2.81
N THR A 28 15.66 -5.75 3.28
CA THR A 28 16.70 -6.80 3.28
C THR A 28 17.10 -7.18 1.86
N ARG A 29 16.12 -7.38 0.97
CA ARG A 29 16.36 -7.70 -0.44
C ARG A 29 17.10 -6.57 -1.16
N ILE A 30 16.69 -5.32 -0.94
CA ILE A 30 17.35 -4.12 -1.48
C ILE A 30 18.80 -4.00 -0.97
N ALA A 31 19.02 -4.18 0.32
CA ALA A 31 20.37 -4.13 0.90
C ALA A 31 21.29 -5.22 0.33
N GLN A 32 20.75 -6.40 0.03
CA GLN A 32 21.50 -7.47 -0.63
C GLN A 32 21.84 -7.12 -2.08
N SER A 33 20.87 -6.63 -2.86
CA SER A 33 21.08 -6.29 -4.28
C SER A 33 22.01 -5.09 -4.49
N PHE A 34 22.18 -4.24 -3.47
CA PHE A 34 23.13 -3.14 -3.48
C PHE A 34 24.57 -3.52 -3.09
N ASP A 35 24.90 -4.79 -2.80
CA ASP A 35 26.30 -5.23 -2.58
C ASP A 35 27.06 -5.46 -3.91
N PHE A 36 27.24 -4.39 -4.69
CA PHE A 36 27.88 -4.43 -6.02
C PHE A 36 29.32 -4.96 -6.04
N ARG A 37 29.97 -5.13 -4.88
CA ARG A 37 31.28 -5.77 -4.76
C ARG A 37 31.25 -7.25 -5.12
N ARG A 38 30.07 -7.87 -5.09
CA ARG A 38 29.83 -9.27 -5.47
C ARG A 38 29.48 -9.43 -6.94
N LEU A 39 29.30 -8.34 -7.69
CA LEU A 39 29.02 -8.40 -9.12
C LEU A 39 30.20 -9.07 -9.85
N GLY A 40 29.91 -10.09 -10.67
CA GLY A 40 30.91 -10.93 -11.34
C GLY A 40 31.49 -12.06 -10.49
N SER A 41 30.99 -12.28 -9.27
CA SER A 41 31.38 -13.40 -8.40
C SER A 41 30.30 -14.49 -8.35
N ASP A 42 30.64 -15.65 -7.76
CA ASP A 42 29.70 -16.75 -7.51
C ASP A 42 28.55 -16.36 -6.55
N LEU A 43 28.67 -15.25 -5.83
CA LEU A 43 27.65 -14.70 -4.92
C LEU A 43 26.80 -13.60 -5.56
N GLN A 44 26.91 -13.41 -6.88
CA GLN A 44 26.09 -12.47 -7.64
C GLN A 44 24.63 -12.93 -7.67
N THR A 45 23.69 -12.00 -7.48
CA THR A 45 22.27 -12.23 -7.70
C THR A 45 21.78 -11.54 -8.97
N ASP A 46 20.67 -12.00 -9.54
CA ASP A 46 20.06 -11.38 -10.72
C ASP A 46 19.72 -9.90 -10.48
N ASP A 47 19.16 -9.58 -9.30
CA ASP A 47 18.83 -8.19 -8.97
C ASP A 47 20.08 -7.29 -8.95
N MET A 48 21.26 -7.78 -8.54
CA MET A 48 22.50 -6.99 -8.62
C MET A 48 22.86 -6.62 -10.06
N VAL A 49 22.64 -7.54 -11.00
CA VAL A 49 22.87 -7.31 -12.44
C VAL A 49 21.87 -6.29 -12.96
N VAL A 50 20.59 -6.43 -12.61
CA VAL A 50 19.53 -5.50 -13.01
C VAL A 50 19.83 -4.10 -12.48
N PHE A 51 20.13 -3.93 -11.20
CA PHE A 51 20.46 -2.61 -10.66
C PHE A 51 21.75 -2.02 -11.26
N ALA A 52 22.73 -2.84 -11.63
CA ALA A 52 23.91 -2.34 -12.33
C ALA A 52 23.56 -1.76 -13.71
N GLN A 53 22.61 -2.37 -14.43
CA GLN A 53 22.09 -1.88 -15.71
C GLN A 53 21.21 -0.64 -15.53
N LEU A 54 20.28 -0.68 -14.57
CA LEU A 54 19.43 0.45 -14.24
C LEU A 54 20.24 1.67 -13.80
N PHE A 55 21.33 1.51 -13.06
CA PHE A 55 22.16 2.64 -12.65
C PHE A 55 22.90 3.27 -13.85
N ALA A 56 23.29 2.47 -14.84
CA ALA A 56 23.89 2.99 -16.08
C ALA A 56 22.88 3.77 -16.94
N GLN A 57 21.59 3.42 -16.85
CA GLN A 57 20.51 4.18 -17.48
C GLN A 57 20.18 5.44 -16.67
N LEU A 58 20.06 5.30 -15.34
CA LEU A 58 19.77 6.40 -14.41
C LEU A 58 20.84 7.49 -14.48
N GLU A 59 22.12 7.15 -14.68
CA GLU A 59 23.20 8.13 -14.90
C GLU A 59 22.85 9.13 -16.02
N LYS A 60 22.17 8.69 -17.07
CA LYS A 60 21.74 9.55 -18.19
C LYS A 60 20.59 10.48 -17.78
N GLU A 61 19.67 9.99 -16.95
CA GLU A 61 18.50 10.73 -16.48
C GLU A 61 18.86 11.80 -15.44
N VAL A 62 19.63 11.44 -14.40
CA VAL A 62 19.99 12.37 -13.31
C VAL A 62 21.34 13.07 -13.51
N GLY A 63 22.11 12.71 -14.55
CA GLY A 63 23.42 13.32 -14.83
C GLY A 63 24.49 13.03 -13.78
N ALA A 64 24.29 12.00 -12.95
CA ALA A 64 25.20 11.63 -11.87
C ALA A 64 26.00 10.37 -12.24
N PRO A 65 27.35 10.37 -12.08
CA PRO A 65 28.16 9.20 -12.40
C PRO A 65 27.68 7.93 -11.70
N VAL A 66 27.70 6.78 -12.39
CA VAL A 66 27.33 5.47 -11.79
C VAL A 66 28.06 5.19 -10.48
N ALA A 67 29.30 5.64 -10.33
CA ALA A 67 30.06 5.50 -9.09
C ALA A 67 29.37 6.21 -7.89
N LYS A 68 28.75 7.37 -8.10
CA LYS A 68 27.99 8.08 -7.07
C LYS A 68 26.66 7.40 -6.76
N LEU A 69 25.96 6.87 -7.78
CA LEU A 69 24.74 6.07 -7.58
C LEU A 69 25.03 4.81 -6.75
N LYS A 70 26.13 4.10 -7.05
CA LYS A 70 26.60 2.96 -6.26
C LYS A 70 27.00 3.35 -4.82
N ALA A 71 27.57 4.54 -4.63
CA ALA A 71 27.86 5.05 -3.29
C ALA A 71 26.58 5.33 -2.49
N ALA A 72 25.57 5.96 -3.11
CA ALA A 72 24.25 6.17 -2.50
C ALA A 72 23.57 4.84 -2.12
N ALA A 73 23.59 3.85 -3.01
CA ALA A 73 23.10 2.50 -2.75
C ALA A 73 23.84 1.83 -1.57
N GLN A 74 25.16 2.02 -1.47
CA GLN A 74 25.94 1.51 -0.34
C GLN A 74 25.60 2.23 0.98
N SER A 75 25.23 3.51 0.94
CA SER A 75 24.70 4.23 2.11
C SER A 75 23.38 3.62 2.58
N ILE A 76 22.43 3.35 1.67
CA ILE A 76 21.16 2.66 1.99
C ILE A 76 21.43 1.30 2.63
N ARG A 77 22.31 0.49 2.02
CA ARG A 77 22.72 -0.82 2.53
C ARG A 77 23.39 -0.77 3.91
N THR A 78 24.05 0.34 4.23
CA THR A 78 24.68 0.51 5.55
C THR A 78 23.64 0.87 6.60
N ALA A 79 22.76 1.83 6.29
CA ALA A 79 21.66 2.24 7.16
C ALA A 79 20.64 1.12 7.40
N SER A 80 20.44 0.23 6.43
CA SER A 80 19.51 -0.91 6.54
C SER A 80 19.83 -1.88 7.67
N ARG A 81 21.05 -1.85 8.23
CA ARG A 81 21.47 -2.75 9.33
C ARG A 81 20.80 -2.43 10.66
N ILE A 82 20.32 -1.20 10.83
CA ILE A 82 19.69 -0.72 12.08
C ILE A 82 18.27 -0.18 11.84
N SER A 83 17.83 -0.16 10.59
CA SER A 83 16.54 0.36 10.18
C SER A 83 15.54 -0.78 9.94
N THR A 84 14.26 -0.50 10.11
CA THR A 84 13.17 -1.47 9.96
C THR A 84 12.48 -1.43 8.60
N SER A 85 12.61 -0.34 7.86
CA SER A 85 12.01 -0.16 6.53
C SER A 85 12.84 0.75 5.63
N LEU A 86 12.64 0.66 4.32
CA LEU A 86 13.29 1.56 3.37
C LEU A 86 12.83 3.01 3.56
N ASP A 87 11.55 3.25 3.86
CA ASP A 87 11.03 4.58 4.17
C ASP A 87 11.81 5.27 5.29
N SER A 88 12.15 4.50 6.32
CA SER A 88 12.97 4.98 7.43
C SER A 88 14.38 5.35 7.00
N VAL A 89 14.98 4.58 6.10
CA VAL A 89 16.31 4.87 5.55
C VAL A 89 16.26 6.13 4.67
N LEU A 90 15.25 6.24 3.81
CA LEU A 90 15.07 7.40 2.93
C LEU A 90 14.80 8.69 3.71
N GLU A 91 14.11 8.60 4.84
CA GLU A 91 13.94 9.75 5.74
C GLU A 91 15.26 10.13 6.43
N GLN A 92 16.00 9.15 6.98
CA GLN A 92 17.28 9.40 7.67
C GLN A 92 18.36 9.98 6.75
N LEU A 93 18.33 9.59 5.48
CA LEU A 93 19.27 10.02 4.44
C LEU A 93 18.60 11.01 3.46
N GLY A 94 17.59 11.73 3.93
CA GLY A 94 16.73 12.64 3.15
C GLY A 94 17.47 13.69 2.32
N ASP A 95 18.61 14.17 2.82
CA ASP A 95 19.36 15.27 2.22
C ASP A 95 20.18 14.87 0.99
N ASP A 96 20.37 13.57 0.73
CA ASP A 96 21.09 13.07 -0.45
C ASP A 96 20.09 12.72 -1.57
N PRO A 97 19.99 13.54 -2.64
CA PRO A 97 19.04 13.30 -3.73
C PRO A 97 19.34 12.00 -4.50
N LEU A 98 20.59 11.52 -4.49
CA LEU A 98 20.92 10.24 -5.13
C LEU A 98 20.40 9.08 -4.30
N VAL A 99 20.42 9.17 -2.97
CA VAL A 99 19.79 8.18 -2.08
C VAL A 99 18.29 8.11 -2.34
N GLN A 100 17.63 9.26 -2.48
CA GLN A 100 16.21 9.33 -2.85
C GLN A 100 15.94 8.64 -4.19
N ALA A 101 16.69 8.99 -5.23
CA ALA A 101 16.51 8.45 -6.56
C ALA A 101 16.70 6.91 -6.60
N VAL A 102 17.82 6.40 -6.06
CA VAL A 102 18.09 4.95 -6.10
C VAL A 102 17.16 4.14 -5.20
N GLY A 103 16.72 4.71 -4.07
CA GLY A 103 15.79 4.02 -3.17
C GLY A 103 14.38 3.96 -3.73
N LYS A 104 13.86 5.06 -4.31
CA LYS A 104 12.55 5.07 -4.99
C LYS A 104 12.52 4.11 -6.18
N LEU A 105 13.59 4.08 -6.98
CA LEU A 105 13.75 3.12 -8.05
C LEU A 105 13.69 1.67 -7.53
N ALA A 106 14.34 1.40 -6.39
CA ALA A 106 14.30 0.08 -5.78
C ALA A 106 12.90 -0.30 -5.24
N ILE A 107 12.14 0.65 -4.70
CA ILE A 107 10.73 0.44 -4.30
C ILE A 107 9.92 -0.03 -5.50
N VAL A 108 9.97 0.70 -6.62
CA VAL A 108 9.23 0.32 -7.83
C VAL A 108 9.66 -1.06 -8.34
N HIS A 109 10.97 -1.30 -8.49
CA HIS A 109 11.51 -2.59 -8.95
C HIS A 109 10.98 -3.76 -8.12
N TYR A 110 11.06 -3.66 -6.79
CA TYR A 110 10.64 -4.75 -5.92
C TYR A 110 9.11 -4.87 -5.80
N THR A 111 8.36 -3.78 -5.89
CA THR A 111 6.90 -3.82 -5.94
C THR A 111 6.41 -4.53 -7.20
N LEU A 112 6.87 -4.13 -8.38
CA LEU A 112 6.47 -4.75 -9.65
C LEU A 112 6.80 -6.25 -9.70
N ARG A 113 7.99 -6.63 -9.24
CA ARG A 113 8.40 -8.04 -9.15
C ARG A 113 7.60 -8.83 -8.12
N ALA A 114 7.14 -8.18 -7.04
CA ALA A 114 6.28 -8.81 -6.06
C ALA A 114 4.89 -9.05 -6.62
N GLU A 115 4.29 -8.06 -7.30
CA GLU A 115 2.99 -8.22 -7.97
C GLU A 115 3.04 -9.38 -8.99
N ALA A 116 4.09 -9.44 -9.81
CA ALA A 116 4.31 -10.52 -10.79
C ALA A 116 4.43 -11.92 -10.19
N LYS A 117 4.85 -12.03 -8.93
CA LYS A 117 5.03 -13.30 -8.21
C LYS A 117 3.93 -13.58 -7.20
N SER A 118 3.02 -12.63 -7.00
CA SER A 118 1.96 -12.75 -6.00
C SER A 118 0.94 -13.82 -6.41
N PRO A 119 0.15 -14.36 -5.47
CA PRO A 119 -0.97 -15.26 -5.78
C PRO A 119 -2.10 -14.57 -6.56
N LEU A 120 -2.06 -13.25 -6.72
CA LEU A 120 -3.00 -12.46 -7.49
C LEU A 120 -2.49 -12.41 -8.95
N ALA A 121 -3.04 -13.27 -9.79
CA ALA A 121 -2.68 -13.41 -11.19
C ALA A 121 -3.14 -12.20 -12.04
N ALA A 122 -2.54 -12.02 -13.22
CA ALA A 122 -2.96 -10.98 -14.17
C ALA A 122 -4.42 -11.17 -14.63
N ASP A 123 -4.80 -12.42 -14.89
CA ASP A 123 -6.15 -12.81 -15.27
C ASP A 123 -6.62 -14.04 -14.46
N PRO A 124 -7.93 -14.22 -14.29
CA PRO A 124 -8.50 -15.47 -13.80
C PRO A 124 -8.06 -16.64 -14.68
N ARG A 125 -7.71 -17.77 -14.05
CA ARG A 125 -7.32 -18.98 -14.78
C ARG A 125 -8.49 -19.57 -15.58
N ASP A 126 -9.68 -19.48 -15.01
CA ASP A 126 -10.91 -20.01 -15.57
C ASP A 126 -11.92 -18.86 -15.75
N PRO A 127 -12.69 -18.82 -16.86
CA PRO A 127 -13.69 -17.77 -17.08
C PRO A 127 -14.72 -17.75 -15.94
N GLY A 128 -14.91 -16.58 -15.34
CA GLY A 128 -15.86 -16.40 -14.24
C GLY A 128 -15.28 -16.64 -12.84
N ASP A 129 -13.98 -16.89 -12.71
CA ASP A 129 -13.27 -16.90 -11.43
C ASP A 129 -12.65 -15.53 -11.08
N LEU A 130 -12.13 -15.41 -9.85
CA LEU A 130 -11.31 -14.28 -9.43
C LEU A 130 -9.84 -14.53 -9.81
N PRO A 131 -9.04 -13.46 -10.03
CA PRO A 131 -7.60 -13.58 -10.26
C PRO A 131 -6.80 -14.03 -9.01
N ILE A 132 -7.46 -14.27 -7.89
CA ILE A 132 -6.86 -14.77 -6.66
C ILE A 132 -7.60 -16.02 -6.18
N ARG A 133 -6.86 -17.02 -5.72
CA ARG A 133 -7.44 -18.27 -5.19
C ARG A 133 -7.74 -18.16 -3.71
N GLY A 134 -8.86 -18.77 -3.32
CA GLY A 134 -9.27 -18.90 -1.93
C GLY A 134 -9.87 -17.62 -1.34
N SER A 135 -10.45 -17.78 -0.15
CA SER A 135 -11.11 -16.70 0.59
C SER A 135 -10.29 -16.17 1.77
N GLU A 136 -9.11 -16.73 2.02
CA GLU A 136 -8.24 -16.41 3.16
C GLU A 136 -7.29 -15.26 2.83
N ASN A 137 -7.83 -14.19 2.25
CA ASN A 137 -7.12 -12.95 1.94
C ASN A 137 -8.07 -11.76 2.11
N TRP A 138 -7.52 -10.62 2.53
CA TRP A 138 -8.33 -9.45 2.87
C TRP A 138 -9.00 -8.82 1.64
N LEU A 139 -8.43 -8.92 0.44
CA LEU A 139 -9.05 -8.40 -0.79
C LEU A 139 -10.38 -9.09 -1.08
N PHE A 140 -10.43 -10.42 -0.97
CA PHE A 140 -11.66 -11.20 -1.13
C PHE A 140 -12.73 -10.75 -0.13
N GLN A 141 -12.36 -10.59 1.15
CA GLN A 141 -13.31 -10.16 2.18
C GLN A 141 -13.76 -8.70 1.97
N LEU A 142 -12.86 -7.81 1.55
CA LEU A 142 -13.18 -6.44 1.20
C LEU A 142 -14.17 -6.39 0.03
N GLY A 143 -13.90 -7.14 -1.05
CA GLY A 143 -14.79 -7.26 -2.20
C GLY A 143 -16.19 -7.70 -1.79
N ARG A 144 -16.30 -8.72 -0.92
CA ARG A 144 -17.59 -9.18 -0.37
C ARG A 144 -18.31 -8.08 0.40
N VAL A 145 -17.63 -7.42 1.33
CA VAL A 145 -18.23 -6.34 2.14
C VAL A 145 -18.74 -5.19 1.26
N ILE A 146 -18.03 -4.87 0.17
CA ILE A 146 -18.44 -3.84 -0.81
C ILE A 146 -19.71 -4.27 -1.55
N VAL A 147 -19.76 -5.47 -2.11
CA VAL A 147 -20.82 -5.89 -3.05
C VAL A 147 -22.06 -6.51 -2.39
N ASN A 148 -21.91 -7.13 -1.21
CA ASN A 148 -23.00 -7.87 -0.56
C ASN A 148 -24.25 -7.00 -0.33
N GLY A 149 -25.43 -7.53 -0.66
CA GLY A 149 -26.69 -6.84 -0.41
C GLY A 149 -26.94 -5.62 -1.30
N VAL A 150 -26.18 -5.46 -2.40
CA VAL A 150 -26.40 -4.41 -3.41
C VAL A 150 -27.08 -5.00 -4.63
N ALA A 151 -28.14 -4.35 -5.08
CA ALA A 151 -28.74 -4.68 -6.37
C ALA A 151 -27.90 -4.09 -7.50
N ARG A 152 -27.84 -4.78 -8.66
CA ARG A 152 -27.14 -4.30 -9.87
C ARG A 152 -27.46 -2.85 -10.24
N SER A 153 -28.71 -2.43 -10.04
CA SER A 153 -29.19 -1.07 -10.33
C SER A 153 -28.62 0.02 -9.42
N LYS A 154 -27.86 -0.33 -8.37
CA LYS A 154 -27.22 0.59 -7.43
C LYS A 154 -25.70 0.39 -7.35
N VAL A 155 -25.11 -0.29 -8.33
CA VAL A 155 -23.68 -0.65 -8.33
C VAL A 155 -22.78 0.59 -8.23
N ASP A 156 -23.26 1.72 -8.77
CA ASP A 156 -22.57 3.01 -8.79
C ASP A 156 -22.36 3.64 -7.42
N THR A 157 -23.06 3.11 -6.40
CA THR A 157 -23.02 3.59 -5.01
C THR A 157 -22.16 2.71 -4.09
N CYS A 158 -21.63 1.58 -4.58
CA CYS A 158 -20.92 0.58 -3.76
C CYS A 158 -19.70 1.14 -3.02
N LEU A 159 -19.04 2.16 -3.58
CA LEU A 159 -17.79 2.71 -3.08
C LEU A 159 -17.96 4.10 -2.42
N ASP A 160 -19.16 4.70 -2.49
CA ASP A 160 -19.41 6.09 -2.05
C ASP A 160 -19.10 6.37 -0.56
N LYS A 161 -19.07 5.32 0.26
CA LYS A 161 -18.84 5.40 1.71
C LYS A 161 -17.51 4.82 2.15
N LEU A 162 -16.65 4.44 1.21
CA LEU A 162 -15.34 3.88 1.46
C LEU A 162 -14.26 4.86 1.02
N THR A 163 -13.39 5.24 1.96
CA THR A 163 -12.07 5.80 1.66
C THR A 163 -11.03 4.77 2.09
N VAL A 164 -10.09 4.43 1.20
CA VAL A 164 -8.95 3.59 1.57
C VAL A 164 -7.73 4.49 1.75
N VAL A 165 -7.05 4.37 2.90
CA VAL A 165 -5.70 4.93 3.08
C VAL A 165 -4.74 3.76 3.04
N TYR A 166 -3.99 3.62 1.94
CA TYR A 166 -3.12 2.47 1.72
C TYR A 166 -1.65 2.88 1.80
N PHE A 167 -0.94 2.31 2.78
CA PHE A 167 0.50 2.54 2.97
C PHE A 167 1.38 1.60 2.12
N GLY A 168 0.78 0.67 1.36
CA GLY A 168 1.48 -0.15 0.38
C GLY A 168 1.70 0.57 -0.95
N TYR A 169 2.68 0.09 -1.71
CA TYR A 169 3.06 0.64 -3.02
C TYR A 169 2.38 -0.07 -4.20
N ASP A 170 1.87 -1.28 -3.96
CA ASP A 170 1.24 -2.12 -4.98
C ASP A 170 -0.18 -1.66 -5.32
N ARG A 171 -0.67 -2.22 -6.41
CA ARG A 171 -1.94 -1.88 -7.07
C ARG A 171 -2.98 -2.97 -6.89
N ALA A 172 -2.85 -3.80 -5.85
CA ALA A 172 -3.63 -5.02 -5.71
C ALA A 172 -5.13 -4.75 -5.53
N ILE A 173 -5.50 -3.63 -4.88
CA ILE A 173 -6.91 -3.21 -4.73
C ILE A 173 -7.49 -2.87 -6.09
N GLU A 174 -6.80 -2.00 -6.83
CA GLU A 174 -7.20 -1.53 -8.15
C GLU A 174 -7.29 -2.71 -9.12
N HIS A 175 -6.33 -3.63 -9.08
CA HIS A 175 -6.33 -4.82 -9.92
C HIS A 175 -7.47 -5.80 -9.58
N PHE A 176 -7.72 -6.03 -8.29
CA PHE A 176 -8.71 -7.02 -7.84
C PHE A 176 -10.16 -6.55 -7.96
N LEU A 177 -10.47 -5.31 -7.59
CA LEU A 177 -11.87 -4.85 -7.46
C LEU A 177 -12.69 -4.93 -8.75
N PRO A 178 -12.17 -4.62 -9.96
CA PRO A 178 -12.92 -4.78 -11.20
C PRO A 178 -13.41 -6.21 -11.40
N TYR A 179 -12.60 -7.22 -11.06
CA TYR A 179 -13.00 -8.63 -11.13
C TYR A 179 -14.08 -8.97 -10.11
N ALA A 180 -13.96 -8.46 -8.88
CA ALA A 180 -14.99 -8.65 -7.85
C ALA A 180 -16.34 -8.05 -8.26
N MET A 181 -16.34 -6.86 -8.87
CA MET A 181 -17.56 -6.20 -9.37
C MET A 181 -18.13 -6.91 -10.60
N HIS A 182 -17.28 -7.30 -11.55
CA HIS A 182 -17.66 -8.13 -12.70
C HIS A 182 -18.40 -9.39 -12.25
N MET A 183 -17.82 -10.13 -11.31
CA MET A 183 -18.38 -11.36 -10.77
C MET A 183 -19.68 -11.13 -9.99
N ALA A 184 -19.72 -10.15 -9.10
CA ALA A 184 -20.87 -9.93 -8.22
C ALA A 184 -22.12 -9.44 -8.97
N PHE A 185 -21.92 -8.70 -10.06
CA PHE A 185 -22.99 -7.97 -10.74
C PHE A 185 -23.27 -8.46 -12.16
N GLY A 186 -22.46 -9.38 -12.69
CA GLY A 186 -22.59 -9.89 -14.06
C GLY A 186 -22.40 -8.81 -15.12
N MET A 187 -21.67 -7.74 -14.81
CA MET A 187 -21.39 -6.61 -15.70
C MET A 187 -20.14 -6.87 -16.55
N GLY A 188 -19.90 -6.11 -17.62
CA GLY A 188 -18.67 -6.27 -18.41
C GLY A 188 -17.42 -5.88 -17.60
N LEU A 189 -16.26 -6.54 -17.83
CA LEU A 189 -15.03 -6.20 -17.11
C LEU A 189 -14.56 -4.76 -17.41
N GLY A 190 -14.72 -4.28 -18.65
CA GLY A 190 -14.46 -2.89 -19.00
C GLY A 190 -15.34 -1.91 -18.23
N GLU A 191 -16.65 -2.19 -18.15
CA GLU A 191 -17.59 -1.40 -17.35
C GLU A 191 -17.22 -1.39 -15.85
N ALA A 192 -16.75 -2.53 -15.32
CA ALA A 192 -16.28 -2.62 -13.94
C ALA A 192 -14.99 -1.82 -13.71
N ARG A 193 -14.06 -1.83 -14.66
CA ARG A 193 -12.83 -1.02 -14.62
C ARG A 193 -13.15 0.47 -14.62
N GLU A 194 -14.00 0.93 -15.54
CA GLU A 194 -14.46 2.33 -15.59
C GLU A 194 -15.12 2.76 -14.27
N LEU A 195 -15.96 1.90 -13.70
CA LEU A 195 -16.62 2.18 -12.43
C LEU A 195 -15.65 2.27 -11.26
N VAL A 196 -14.69 1.33 -11.16
CA VAL A 196 -13.66 1.35 -10.12
C VAL A 196 -12.78 2.59 -10.26
N ASP A 197 -12.33 2.92 -11.47
CA ASP A 197 -11.50 4.11 -11.73
C ASP A 197 -12.21 5.40 -11.30
N ALA A 198 -13.50 5.51 -11.63
CA ALA A 198 -14.28 6.70 -11.35
C ALA A 198 -14.69 6.86 -9.88
N LYS A 199 -14.78 5.77 -9.11
CA LYS A 199 -15.42 5.75 -7.77
C LYS A 199 -14.52 5.33 -6.63
N LEU A 200 -13.48 4.54 -6.89
CA LEU A 200 -12.57 4.09 -5.84
C LEU A 200 -11.76 5.26 -5.31
N LYS A 201 -11.98 5.61 -4.04
CA LYS A 201 -11.18 6.61 -3.36
C LYS A 201 -10.06 5.97 -2.57
N ILE A 202 -8.85 6.03 -3.12
CA ILE A 202 -7.62 5.55 -2.46
C ILE A 202 -6.63 6.70 -2.26
N ILE A 203 -6.13 6.84 -1.03
CA ILE A 203 -5.11 7.81 -0.65
C ILE A 203 -3.85 7.02 -0.33
N ARG A 204 -2.74 7.37 -0.99
CA ARG A 204 -1.46 6.67 -0.89
C ARG A 204 -0.38 7.59 -0.31
N PRO A 205 -0.11 7.53 1.02
CA PRO A 205 0.92 8.34 1.67
C PRO A 205 2.26 8.28 0.94
N TYR A 206 2.72 7.08 0.57
CA TYR A 206 4.03 6.92 -0.07
C TYR A 206 3.97 6.81 -1.60
N GLY A 207 2.79 7.02 -2.20
CA GLY A 207 2.61 6.93 -3.65
C GLY A 207 2.34 5.51 -4.14
N CYS A 208 2.55 5.27 -5.42
CA CYS A 208 2.18 4.03 -6.11
C CYS A 208 3.23 3.66 -7.16
N ALA A 209 3.44 2.36 -7.40
CA ALA A 209 4.31 1.87 -8.49
C ALA A 209 3.64 2.00 -9.88
N GLY A 210 3.11 3.18 -10.19
CA GLY A 210 2.43 3.50 -11.44
C GLY A 210 0.94 3.25 -11.45
N ARG A 211 0.32 3.59 -12.58
CA ARG A 211 -1.05 3.22 -12.91
C ARG A 211 -1.10 1.86 -13.61
N LEU A 212 -2.25 1.20 -13.55
CA LEU A 212 -2.60 0.10 -14.44
C LEU A 212 -3.06 0.67 -15.79
N GLU A 213 -2.83 -0.06 -16.89
CA GLU A 213 -3.11 0.42 -18.27
C GLU A 213 -4.54 0.93 -18.47
N TRP A 214 -5.52 0.31 -17.80
CA TRP A 214 -6.94 0.67 -17.94
C TRP A 214 -7.38 1.90 -17.14
N GLN A 215 -6.57 2.40 -16.21
CA GLN A 215 -6.91 3.58 -15.42
C GLN A 215 -6.81 4.84 -16.28
N ALA A 216 -7.62 5.85 -16.05
CA ALA A 216 -7.52 7.14 -16.74
C ALA A 216 -6.45 8.05 -16.12
N GLY A 217 -6.03 9.08 -16.86
CA GLY A 217 -5.13 10.14 -16.40
C GLY A 217 -3.80 10.24 -17.16
N GLU A 218 -2.93 11.10 -16.67
CA GLU A 218 -1.54 11.27 -17.14
C GLU A 218 -0.56 10.57 -16.19
N GLY A 219 0.64 10.26 -16.66
CA GLY A 219 1.70 9.61 -15.87
C GLY A 219 2.04 8.19 -16.33
N ALA A 220 3.17 7.70 -15.84
CA ALA A 220 3.69 6.38 -16.20
C ALA A 220 2.79 5.25 -15.71
N HIS A 221 2.74 4.18 -16.50
CA HIS A 221 1.95 3.00 -16.24
C HIS A 221 2.80 1.74 -16.37
N ALA A 222 2.34 0.66 -15.75
CA ALA A 222 2.86 -0.67 -15.96
C ALA A 222 1.73 -1.65 -15.76
N ASP A 223 1.70 -2.72 -16.55
CA ASP A 223 0.66 -3.74 -16.40
C ASP A 223 0.82 -4.52 -15.10
N TRP A 224 -0.28 -5.11 -14.65
CA TRP A 224 -0.21 -6.00 -13.49
C TRP A 224 0.67 -7.21 -13.82
N GLY A 225 1.69 -7.43 -12.99
CA GLY A 225 2.65 -8.51 -13.17
C GLY A 225 3.75 -8.22 -14.21
N GLU A 226 3.80 -7.00 -14.75
CA GLU A 226 4.96 -6.53 -15.51
C GLU A 226 6.12 -6.26 -14.57
N ALA A 227 7.08 -7.19 -14.51
CA ALA A 227 8.22 -7.13 -13.59
C ALA A 227 9.29 -6.10 -13.98
N ASP A 228 9.44 -5.83 -15.28
CA ASP A 228 10.52 -5.05 -15.86
C ASP A 228 9.94 -3.94 -16.77
N ALA A 229 9.29 -2.96 -16.15
CA ALA A 229 8.60 -1.88 -16.87
C ALA A 229 9.59 -0.96 -17.61
N ALA A 230 9.29 -0.65 -18.87
CA ALA A 230 10.13 0.23 -19.69
C ALA A 230 10.25 1.65 -19.10
N GLU A 231 9.19 2.13 -18.43
CA GLU A 231 9.10 3.47 -17.83
C GLU A 231 9.51 3.51 -16.35
N ILE A 232 10.32 2.55 -15.86
CA ILE A 232 10.62 2.39 -14.42
C ILE A 232 11.13 3.65 -13.72
N PHE A 233 11.86 4.52 -14.43
CA PHE A 233 12.31 5.81 -13.88
C PHE A 233 11.16 6.79 -13.67
N ALA A 234 10.24 6.89 -14.63
CA ALA A 234 9.04 7.72 -14.50
C ALA A 234 8.07 7.16 -13.45
N LEU A 235 8.01 5.83 -13.29
CA LEU A 235 7.28 5.19 -12.19
C LEU A 235 7.85 5.59 -10.81
N ALA A 236 9.17 5.70 -10.69
CA ALA A 236 9.84 6.06 -9.45
C ALA A 236 9.54 7.51 -8.99
N GLU A 237 9.18 8.41 -9.92
CA GLU A 237 8.73 9.76 -9.60
C GLU A 237 7.37 9.77 -8.86
N GLY A 238 6.55 8.74 -9.07
CA GLY A 238 5.28 8.53 -8.36
C GLY A 238 5.44 8.03 -6.93
N ILE A 239 6.67 7.76 -6.48
CA ILE A 239 6.98 7.37 -5.10
C ILE A 239 7.35 8.63 -4.31
N HIS A 240 6.73 8.77 -3.14
CA HIS A 240 6.92 9.92 -2.27
C HIS A 240 7.54 9.50 -0.96
N THR A 241 8.50 10.29 -0.49
CA THR A 241 9.02 10.13 0.87
C THR A 241 8.19 10.92 1.85
N ARG A 242 8.35 10.58 3.13
CA ARG A 242 7.70 11.30 4.22
C ARG A 242 8.02 12.80 4.21
N ALA A 243 9.28 13.18 3.96
CA ALA A 243 9.69 14.57 3.92
C ALA A 243 8.97 15.34 2.79
N GLU A 244 8.80 14.71 1.63
CA GLU A 244 8.04 15.29 0.51
C GLU A 244 6.57 15.48 0.89
N ARG A 245 5.95 14.47 1.52
CA ARG A 245 4.55 14.57 1.97
C ARG A 245 4.31 15.59 3.07
N LEU A 246 5.21 15.72 4.04
CA LEU A 246 5.09 16.73 5.09
C LEU A 246 5.03 18.15 4.53
N ASN A 247 5.71 18.40 3.41
CA ASN A 247 5.70 19.69 2.73
C ASN A 247 4.49 19.87 1.79
N ASP A 248 3.77 18.79 1.46
CA ASP A 248 2.56 18.82 0.65
C ASP A 248 1.31 19.09 1.51
N ARG A 249 1.01 20.39 1.71
CA ARG A 249 -0.16 20.83 2.48
C ARG A 249 -1.49 20.33 1.88
N THR A 250 -1.58 20.21 0.56
CA THR A 250 -2.80 19.78 -0.12
C THR A 250 -3.07 18.30 0.20
N PHE A 251 -2.05 17.47 0.06
CA PHE A 251 -2.12 16.05 0.43
C PHE A 251 -2.44 15.86 1.91
N ASN A 252 -1.75 16.59 2.80
CA ASN A 252 -1.98 16.48 4.24
C ASN A 252 -3.42 16.89 4.62
N ASN A 253 -3.95 17.95 4.02
CA ASN A 253 -5.34 18.34 4.24
C ASN A 253 -6.33 17.28 3.75
N LEU A 254 -6.04 16.61 2.64
CA LEU A 254 -6.88 15.55 2.09
C LEU A 254 -6.97 14.36 3.05
N ILE A 255 -5.83 13.78 3.46
CA ILE A 255 -5.81 12.61 4.34
C ILE A 255 -6.42 12.91 5.70
N LEU A 256 -6.05 14.04 6.33
CA LEU A 256 -6.60 14.44 7.62
C LEU A 256 -8.10 14.73 7.54
N GLY A 257 -8.56 15.33 6.44
CA GLY A 257 -9.99 15.60 6.23
C GLY A 257 -10.81 14.32 6.09
N GLU A 258 -10.31 13.32 5.37
CA GLU A 258 -11.00 12.04 5.23
C GLU A 258 -11.05 11.24 6.53
N VAL A 259 -9.94 11.20 7.26
CA VAL A 259 -9.87 10.52 8.56
C VAL A 259 -10.80 11.21 9.56
N ALA A 260 -10.75 12.53 9.68
CA ALA A 260 -11.57 13.29 10.63
C ALA A 260 -13.08 13.23 10.33
N ALA A 261 -13.46 13.18 9.05
CA ALA A 261 -14.86 13.13 8.64
C ALA A 261 -15.44 11.70 8.65
N SER A 262 -14.65 10.68 8.99
CA SER A 262 -15.09 9.29 9.02
C SER A 262 -15.83 8.97 10.31
N LYS A 263 -16.93 8.23 10.19
CA LYS A 263 -17.68 7.72 11.36
C LYS A 263 -17.09 6.40 11.87
N ARG A 264 -16.38 5.70 11.00
CA ARG A 264 -15.71 4.43 11.30
C ARG A 264 -14.30 4.45 10.72
N ILE A 265 -13.32 4.01 11.50
CA ILE A 265 -11.96 3.80 11.02
C ILE A 265 -11.54 2.38 11.34
N VAL A 266 -11.10 1.67 10.30
CA VAL A 266 -10.71 0.27 10.38
C VAL A 266 -9.23 0.18 10.04
N PHE A 267 -8.42 -0.38 10.93
CA PHE A 267 -7.00 -0.60 10.73
C PHE A 267 -6.76 -2.09 10.45
N ALA A 268 -6.28 -2.41 9.25
CA ALA A 268 -5.98 -3.75 8.81
C ALA A 268 -4.47 -3.86 8.53
N GLY A 269 -3.74 -4.61 9.38
CA GLY A 269 -2.30 -4.82 9.18
C GLY A 269 -1.45 -3.55 9.30
N PHE A 270 -1.93 -2.52 10.00
CA PHE A 270 -1.24 -1.24 10.17
C PHE A 270 -0.31 -1.25 11.39
N GLY A 271 0.99 -1.02 11.20
CA GLY A 271 2.00 -1.21 12.26
C GLY A 271 2.00 -0.20 13.41
N PHE A 272 1.23 0.89 13.32
CA PHE A 272 1.21 1.98 14.31
C PHE A 272 2.59 2.55 14.67
N ASP A 273 3.54 2.55 13.73
CA ASP A 273 4.75 3.30 13.96
C ASP A 273 4.40 4.80 14.11
N PRO A 274 5.11 5.56 14.96
CA PRO A 274 4.74 6.94 15.26
C PRO A 274 4.69 7.85 14.03
N ARG A 275 5.43 7.53 12.97
CA ARG A 275 5.50 8.37 11.78
C ARG A 275 4.26 8.19 10.93
N ASP A 276 3.94 6.97 10.52
CA ASP A 276 2.74 6.72 9.70
C ASP A 276 1.48 7.16 10.44
N THR A 277 1.44 6.91 11.75
CA THR A 277 0.35 7.34 12.63
C THR A 277 0.15 8.87 12.60
N ALA A 278 1.24 9.64 12.61
CA ALA A 278 1.17 11.10 12.58
C ALA A 278 0.60 11.65 11.26
N MET A 279 0.62 10.88 10.16
CA MET A 279 -0.02 11.28 8.89
C MET A 279 -1.55 11.21 8.96
N LEU A 280 -2.09 10.38 9.87
CA LEU A 280 -3.52 10.15 10.01
C LEU A 280 -4.17 11.10 11.02
N PHE A 281 -3.39 11.59 12.00
CA PHE A 281 -3.93 12.28 13.15
C PHE A 281 -3.16 13.57 13.49
N ASP A 282 -3.69 14.69 13.00
CA ASP A 282 -3.26 16.05 13.38
C ASP A 282 -4.47 16.98 13.62
N ARG A 283 -5.69 16.45 13.46
CA ARG A 283 -6.94 17.15 13.76
C ARG A 283 -7.78 16.27 14.66
N ASN A 284 -8.42 16.89 15.64
CA ASN A 284 -9.47 16.18 16.40
C ASN A 284 -10.59 15.81 15.42
N ALA A 285 -11.09 14.59 15.51
CA ALA A 285 -12.24 14.17 14.75
C ALA A 285 -13.46 15.05 15.10
N ASP A 286 -14.29 15.38 14.10
CA ASP A 286 -15.51 16.18 14.31
C ASP A 286 -16.48 15.45 15.25
N VAL A 287 -16.51 14.12 15.14
CA VAL A 287 -17.24 13.20 16.00
C VAL A 287 -16.32 12.03 16.29
N ALA A 288 -16.32 11.54 17.54
CA ALA A 288 -15.53 10.36 17.92
C ALA A 288 -15.96 9.15 17.05
N PRO A 289 -15.05 8.55 16.26
CA PRO A 289 -15.37 7.44 15.36
C PRO A 289 -15.44 6.11 16.11
N ASP A 290 -16.12 5.13 15.52
CA ASP A 290 -15.92 3.72 15.88
C ASP A 290 -14.60 3.22 15.28
N LEU A 291 -13.75 2.64 16.13
CA LEU A 291 -12.43 2.15 15.80
C LEU A 291 -12.39 0.63 15.87
N LEU A 292 -11.95 0.01 14.78
CA LEU A 292 -11.67 -1.41 14.71
C LEU A 292 -10.23 -1.60 14.26
N VAL A 293 -9.45 -2.36 15.02
CA VAL A 293 -8.03 -2.61 14.75
C VAL A 293 -7.78 -4.11 14.74
N GLY A 294 -7.18 -4.61 13.67
CA GLY A 294 -6.66 -5.98 13.56
C GLY A 294 -5.15 -5.97 13.39
N LEU A 295 -4.47 -6.60 14.35
CA LEU A 295 -3.03 -6.81 14.37
C LEU A 295 -2.75 -8.26 14.73
N THR A 296 -1.66 -8.83 14.23
CA THR A 296 -1.32 -10.22 14.51
C THR A 296 -0.25 -10.32 15.59
N ASN A 297 -0.38 -11.30 16.49
CA ASN A 297 0.58 -11.60 17.55
C ASN A 297 0.86 -10.38 18.45
N ILE A 298 -0.19 -9.64 18.79
CA ILE A 298 -0.05 -8.40 19.56
C ILE A 298 0.05 -8.68 21.07
N GLU A 299 1.17 -8.28 21.66
CA GLU A 299 1.36 -8.32 23.12
C GLU A 299 0.42 -7.34 23.85
N ASP A 300 0.00 -7.67 25.07
CA ASP A 300 -0.93 -6.87 25.86
C ASP A 300 -0.44 -5.43 26.11
N GLN A 301 0.86 -5.24 26.32
CA GLN A 301 1.45 -3.90 26.53
C GLN A 301 1.36 -3.06 25.26
N THR A 302 1.64 -3.65 24.10
CA THR A 302 1.50 -3.01 22.79
C THR A 302 0.04 -2.68 22.51
N ARG A 303 -0.88 -3.60 22.82
CA ARG A 303 -2.33 -3.37 22.71
C ARG A 303 -2.78 -2.18 23.55
N LEU A 304 -2.31 -2.07 24.79
CA LEU A 304 -2.63 -0.96 25.68
C LEU A 304 -2.05 0.36 25.17
N ALA A 305 -0.82 0.34 24.66
CA ALA A 305 -0.16 1.52 24.09
C ALA A 305 -0.91 2.05 22.86
N ILE A 306 -1.25 1.18 21.91
CA ILE A 306 -2.03 1.51 20.72
C ILE A 306 -3.42 2.04 21.12
N SER A 307 -4.07 1.40 22.09
CA SER A 307 -5.37 1.85 22.56
C SER A 307 -5.32 3.26 23.14
N ARG A 308 -4.32 3.54 23.99
CA ARG A 308 -4.10 4.88 24.56
C ARG A 308 -3.81 5.93 23.48
N LEU A 309 -2.97 5.57 22.50
CA LEU A 309 -2.63 6.42 21.37
C LEU A 309 -3.88 6.79 20.57
N LEU A 310 -4.68 5.80 20.18
CA LEU A 310 -5.91 6.03 19.43
C LEU A 310 -6.92 6.88 20.19
N ARG A 311 -7.15 6.59 21.48
CA ARG A 311 -8.03 7.39 22.33
C ARG A 311 -7.58 8.84 22.44
N ARG A 312 -6.27 9.07 22.55
CA ARG A 312 -5.68 10.42 22.61
C ARG A 312 -5.94 11.21 21.32
N HIS A 313 -5.76 10.59 20.16
CA HIS A 313 -5.90 11.27 18.86
C HIS A 313 -7.34 11.43 18.39
N THR A 314 -8.24 10.51 18.78
CA THR A 314 -9.63 10.49 18.30
C THR A 314 -10.65 11.02 19.30
N GLY A 315 -10.27 11.17 20.57
CA GLY A 315 -11.18 11.58 21.64
C GLY A 315 -12.18 10.50 22.07
N VAL A 316 -12.04 9.26 21.59
CA VAL A 316 -12.92 8.13 21.93
C VAL A 316 -12.79 7.79 23.41
N LYS A 317 -13.88 8.01 24.17
CA LYS A 317 -13.98 7.70 25.61
C LYS A 317 -14.69 6.39 25.89
N ASP A 318 -15.61 5.98 25.02
CA ASP A 318 -16.33 4.73 25.16
C ASP A 318 -15.39 3.54 24.91
N GLU A 319 -15.43 2.54 25.77
CA GLU A 319 -14.69 1.30 25.59
C GLU A 319 -15.26 0.47 24.43
N ALA A 320 -16.57 0.51 24.20
CA ALA A 320 -17.22 -0.27 23.13
C ALA A 320 -16.89 0.24 21.71
N ALA A 321 -16.53 1.52 21.60
CA ALA A 321 -16.20 2.21 20.35
C ALA A 321 -14.74 1.98 19.90
N LEU A 322 -13.88 1.37 20.71
CA LEU A 322 -12.53 0.99 20.30
C LEU A 322 -12.31 -0.50 20.53
N ARG A 323 -12.13 -1.25 19.44
CA ARG A 323 -11.88 -2.69 19.47
C ARG A 323 -10.53 -2.98 18.85
N VAL A 324 -9.60 -3.49 19.66
CA VAL A 324 -8.29 -3.98 19.21
C VAL A 324 -8.28 -5.50 19.31
N GLN A 325 -8.16 -6.16 18.17
CA GLN A 325 -8.25 -7.61 18.02
C GLN A 325 -6.93 -8.20 17.55
N ASP A 326 -6.59 -9.38 18.07
CA ASP A 326 -5.46 -10.17 17.58
C ASP A 326 -5.92 -11.03 16.40
N LEU A 327 -5.97 -10.44 15.21
CA LEU A 327 -6.51 -11.03 14.00
C LEU A 327 -5.72 -10.58 12.78
N ARG A 328 -5.56 -11.48 11.81
CA ARG A 328 -5.13 -11.14 10.44
C ARG A 328 -6.16 -10.21 9.78
N ALA A 329 -5.74 -9.45 8.77
CA ALA A 329 -6.60 -8.50 8.07
C ALA A 329 -7.82 -9.19 7.45
N TRP A 330 -7.65 -10.35 6.81
CA TRP A 330 -8.79 -11.09 6.27
C TRP A 330 -9.76 -11.59 7.36
N GLN A 331 -9.25 -12.02 8.51
CA GLN A 331 -10.09 -12.46 9.64
C GLN A 331 -10.87 -11.30 10.21
N LEU A 332 -10.22 -10.14 10.38
CA LEU A 332 -10.85 -8.90 10.83
C LEU A 332 -12.04 -8.53 9.93
N LEU A 333 -11.83 -8.49 8.60
CA LEU A 333 -12.89 -8.13 7.65
C LEU A 333 -14.01 -9.18 7.61
N ARG A 334 -13.69 -10.48 7.73
CA ARG A 334 -14.67 -11.56 7.77
C ARG A 334 -15.52 -11.51 9.04
N ASP A 335 -14.88 -11.45 10.20
CA ASP A 335 -15.54 -11.61 11.50
C ASP A 335 -16.33 -10.35 11.89
N PHE A 336 -15.92 -9.19 11.39
CA PHE A 336 -16.60 -7.91 11.58
C PHE A 336 -17.33 -7.43 10.33
N ALA A 337 -17.63 -8.31 9.36
CA ALA A 337 -18.35 -7.94 8.13
C ALA A 337 -19.68 -7.22 8.43
N LEU A 338 -20.48 -7.71 9.39
CA LEU A 338 -21.73 -7.06 9.79
C LEU A 338 -21.51 -5.66 10.37
N PHE A 339 -20.42 -5.46 11.12
CA PHE A 339 -20.04 -4.14 11.61
C PHE A 339 -19.72 -3.23 10.43
N LEU A 340 -18.92 -3.69 9.46
CA LEU A 340 -18.57 -2.91 8.27
C LEU A 340 -19.77 -2.57 7.38
N GLU A 341 -20.71 -3.51 7.25
CA GLU A 341 -21.93 -3.35 6.43
C GLU A 341 -23.02 -2.49 7.09
N SER A 342 -22.94 -2.28 8.41
CA SER A 342 -23.89 -1.49 9.19
C SER A 342 -23.76 0.02 9.01
#